data_AF-A0A388TKH4-F1
#
_entry.id   AF-A0A388TKH4-F1
#
_cell.length_a   1.000
_cell.length_b   1.000
_cell.length_c   1.000
_cell.angle_alpha   90.00
_cell.angle_beta   90.00
_cell.angle_gamma   90.00
#
_symmetry.space_group_name_H-M   'P 1'
#
loop_
_entity.id
_entity.type
_entity.pdbx_description
1 polymer ?
#
loop_
_entity_poly.entity_id
_entity_poly.type
_entity_poly.pdbx_seq_one_letter_code
_entity_poly.pdbx_strand_id
1 'polypeptide(L)'
;MEVTAQILGLLEDTRFSTENDLSVLNTGLDLLFKQSKKIWEKGTKERAALLELLSGKAALSREAWQKSGGLAELVCFVQGCILISLSLVNGIGRSPLAIQKTAAGYKVKITSKLQSVNLTPGLFDAETEKLVKEFKSSFFGTGKDMTFGKNDLAVIKAAFQETVVRLKNEQAFLENIAADPLQIFTAKASNFANGLFPVIAALPAETMNTLLMHIGSYLPAELEEQTEERLSVNARTYLTTSTQDLPELFKKSRLLLKLYFGKQKEIISIIVREKTQEFFRRILENTAVKKQLKDNLLATANDQFSLRIKIFEGLIKLL
;
A
#
# COMPACT_ATOMS: atom_id res chain seq x y z
N MET A 1 21.94 5.60 12.67
CA MET A 1 21.40 4.32 13.18
C MET A 1 20.04 4.49 13.85
N GLU A 2 19.71 5.63 14.46
CA GLU A 2 18.43 5.87 15.16
C GLU A 2 17.23 6.15 14.22
N VAL A 3 17.47 6.85 13.11
CA VAL A 3 16.42 7.21 12.11
C VAL A 3 15.90 5.99 11.34
N THR A 4 16.78 5.03 11.02
CA THR A 4 16.39 3.79 10.34
C THR A 4 15.47 2.94 11.22
N ALA A 5 15.77 2.83 12.53
CA ALA A 5 14.91 2.10 13.47
C ALA A 5 13.54 2.77 13.66
N GLN A 6 13.46 4.11 13.63
CA GLN A 6 12.18 4.84 13.64
C GLN A 6 11.37 4.63 12.36
N ILE A 7 12.02 4.60 11.19
CA ILE A 7 11.37 4.29 9.91
C ILE A 7 10.78 2.87 9.95
N LEU A 8 11.56 1.88 10.45
CA LEU A 8 11.12 0.49 10.60
C LEU A 8 9.88 0.36 11.51
N GLY A 9 9.84 1.10 12.63
CA GLY A 9 8.73 1.04 13.59
C GLY A 9 7.42 1.65 13.09
N LEU A 10 7.46 2.59 12.14
CA LEU A 10 6.24 3.16 11.52
C LEU A 10 5.57 2.18 10.54
N LEU A 11 6.28 1.13 10.11
CA LEU A 11 5.88 0.24 9.01
C LEU A 11 5.24 -1.09 9.48
N GLU A 12 5.27 -1.39 10.78
CA GLU A 12 4.87 -2.69 11.36
C GLU A 12 3.36 -2.86 11.59
N ASP A 13 2.53 -1.79 11.64
CA ASP A 13 1.14 -1.87 12.13
C ASP A 13 0.07 -1.28 11.19
N THR A 14 -0.13 -1.83 9.98
CA THR A 14 -1.18 -1.31 9.07
C THR A 14 -2.18 -2.30 8.47
N ARG A 15 -3.42 -1.81 8.34
CA ARG A 15 -4.60 -2.46 7.73
C ARG A 15 -5.04 -1.68 6.46
N PHE A 16 -5.57 -2.41 5.48
CA PHE A 16 -5.77 -2.01 4.06
C PHE A 16 -6.95 -1.06 3.74
N SER A 17 -6.75 -0.12 2.81
CA SER A 17 -7.75 0.60 1.99
C SER A 17 -7.28 0.67 0.53
N THR A 18 -7.89 -0.14 -0.35
CA THR A 18 -7.43 -0.40 -1.72
C THR A 18 -7.58 0.80 -2.68
N GLU A 19 -8.59 1.66 -2.51
CA GLU A 19 -8.89 2.73 -3.47
C GLU A 19 -7.94 3.92 -3.41
N ASN A 20 -7.56 4.36 -2.19
CA ASN A 20 -6.71 5.53 -2.03
C ASN A 20 -5.24 5.22 -2.33
N ASP A 21 -4.75 4.06 -1.92
CA ASP A 21 -3.33 3.70 -2.04
C ASP A 21 -2.92 3.49 -3.51
N LEU A 22 -3.77 2.82 -4.29
CA LEU A 22 -3.54 2.63 -5.72
C LEU A 22 -3.60 3.95 -6.49
N SER A 23 -4.51 4.86 -6.11
CA SER A 23 -4.62 6.18 -6.73
C SER A 23 -3.37 7.04 -6.51
N VAL A 24 -2.82 7.03 -5.29
CA VAL A 24 -1.58 7.74 -4.96
C VAL A 24 -0.39 7.15 -5.70
N LEU A 25 -0.23 5.82 -5.69
CA LEU A 25 0.84 5.14 -6.41
C LEU A 25 0.77 5.42 -7.91
N ASN A 26 -0.40 5.25 -8.54
CA ASN A 26 -0.58 5.51 -9.97
C ASN A 26 -0.28 6.97 -10.33
N THR A 27 -0.72 7.93 -9.52
CA THR A 27 -0.44 9.35 -9.75
C THR A 27 1.07 9.64 -9.63
N GLY A 28 1.73 9.07 -8.62
CA GLY A 28 3.18 9.18 -8.45
C GLY A 28 3.96 8.60 -9.64
N LEU A 29 3.56 7.41 -10.12
CA LEU A 29 4.17 6.78 -11.29
C LEU A 29 3.92 7.57 -12.58
N ASP A 30 2.73 8.14 -12.75
CA ASP A 30 2.41 9.00 -13.88
C ASP A 30 3.29 10.25 -13.90
N LEU A 31 3.51 10.87 -12.73
CA LEU A 31 4.44 12.00 -12.59
C LEU A 31 5.89 11.60 -12.91
N LEU A 32 6.33 10.43 -12.43
CA LEU A 32 7.69 9.92 -12.62
C LEU A 32 8.01 9.44 -14.03
N PHE A 33 7.05 8.83 -14.75
CA PHE A 33 7.34 8.17 -16.03
C PHE A 33 6.64 8.81 -17.22
N LYS A 34 5.44 9.37 -17.05
CA LYS A 34 4.70 9.99 -18.16
C LYS A 34 4.94 11.48 -18.27
N GLN A 35 5.02 12.19 -17.15
CA GLN A 35 5.13 13.66 -17.12
C GLN A 35 6.57 14.17 -16.98
N SER A 36 7.55 13.27 -16.83
CA SER A 36 8.97 13.61 -16.72
C SER A 36 9.84 12.84 -17.72
N LYS A 37 9.32 12.66 -18.95
CA LYS A 37 9.95 11.88 -20.02
C LYS A 37 11.40 12.27 -20.31
N LYS A 38 11.71 13.57 -20.37
CA LYS A 38 13.03 14.08 -20.73
C LYS A 38 14.10 13.77 -19.69
N ILE A 39 13.73 13.51 -18.43
CA ILE A 39 14.70 13.07 -17.42
C ILE A 39 15.31 11.71 -17.80
N TRP A 40 14.53 10.87 -18.48
CA TRP A 40 14.94 9.54 -18.89
C TRP A 40 15.79 9.56 -20.17
N GLU A 41 15.78 10.67 -20.92
CA GLU A 41 16.52 10.85 -22.16
C GLU A 41 17.95 11.37 -21.90
N LYS A 42 18.96 10.73 -22.50
CA LYS A 42 20.36 11.17 -22.34
C LYS A 42 20.58 12.52 -23.03
N GLY A 43 21.36 13.40 -22.40
CA GLY A 43 21.77 14.68 -22.99
C GLY A 43 20.76 15.83 -22.85
N THR A 44 19.62 15.61 -22.20
CA THR A 44 18.65 16.67 -21.90
C THR A 44 19.11 17.55 -20.72
N LYS A 45 18.63 18.79 -20.68
CA LYS A 45 18.92 19.73 -19.59
C LYS A 45 18.32 19.24 -18.27
N GLU A 46 17.15 18.64 -18.34
CA GLU A 46 16.40 18.09 -17.21
C GLU A 46 17.13 16.90 -16.57
N ARG A 47 17.72 16.02 -17.39
CA ARG A 47 18.57 14.93 -16.89
C ARG A 47 19.87 15.46 -16.29
N ALA A 48 20.50 16.47 -16.91
CA ALA A 48 21.68 17.11 -16.34
C ALA A 48 21.38 17.71 -14.95
N ALA A 49 20.25 18.41 -14.82
CA ALA A 49 19.80 18.96 -13.55
C ALA A 49 19.50 17.88 -12.49
N LEU A 50 18.93 16.73 -12.89
CA LEU A 50 18.77 15.59 -11.99
C LEU A 50 20.13 15.07 -11.50
N LEU A 51 21.13 14.95 -12.38
CA LEU A 51 22.47 14.50 -11.99
C LEU A 51 23.15 15.48 -11.04
N GLU A 52 22.96 16.79 -11.24
CA GLU A 52 23.42 17.82 -10.30
C GLU A 52 22.74 17.68 -8.94
N LEU A 53 21.43 17.44 -8.91
CA LEU A 53 20.65 17.20 -7.70
C LEU A 53 21.15 15.94 -6.95
N LEU A 54 21.39 14.84 -7.66
CA LEU A 54 21.93 13.58 -7.12
C LEU A 54 23.35 13.74 -6.57
N SER A 55 24.19 14.51 -7.27
CA SER A 55 25.55 14.79 -6.81
C SER A 55 25.60 15.75 -5.61
N GLY A 56 24.53 16.50 -5.36
CA GLY A 56 24.43 17.54 -4.33
C GLY A 56 24.99 18.88 -4.76
N LYS A 57 25.27 19.07 -6.06
CA LYS A 57 25.70 20.35 -6.64
C LYS A 57 24.54 21.34 -6.78
N ALA A 58 23.31 20.85 -6.83
CA ALA A 58 22.10 21.63 -6.90
C ALA A 58 21.09 21.19 -5.85
N ALA A 59 20.17 22.10 -5.53
CA ALA A 59 18.94 21.82 -4.79
C ALA A 59 17.78 22.51 -5.54
N LEU A 60 16.62 21.88 -5.51
CA LEU A 60 15.41 22.43 -6.10
C LEU A 60 14.72 23.32 -5.07
N SER A 61 14.52 24.58 -5.44
CA SER A 61 13.73 25.56 -4.68
C SER A 61 12.86 26.36 -5.65
N ARG A 62 11.93 27.17 -5.13
CA ARG A 62 11.14 28.07 -5.97
C ARG A 62 12.02 29.05 -6.73
N GLU A 63 13.01 29.64 -6.07
CA GLU A 63 13.92 30.60 -6.70
C GLU A 63 14.74 29.93 -7.80
N ALA A 64 15.23 28.70 -7.55
CA ALA A 64 15.97 27.93 -8.55
C ALA A 64 15.08 27.62 -9.77
N TRP A 65 13.83 27.22 -9.55
CA TRP A 65 12.86 26.94 -10.61
C TRP A 65 12.49 28.19 -11.43
N GLN A 66 12.24 29.32 -10.76
CA GLN A 66 11.90 30.59 -11.43
C GLN A 66 13.04 31.14 -12.28
N LYS A 67 14.30 30.98 -11.85
CA LYS A 67 15.48 31.50 -12.57
C LYS A 67 15.87 30.67 -13.78
N SER A 68 15.74 29.35 -13.69
CA SER A 68 16.27 28.43 -14.69
C SER A 68 15.34 28.27 -15.90
N GLY A 69 14.02 28.33 -15.69
CA GLY A 69 13.03 28.03 -16.73
C GLY A 69 13.12 26.57 -17.22
N GLY A 70 12.00 25.90 -17.42
CA GLY A 70 12.01 24.56 -18.05
C GLY A 70 12.44 23.39 -17.16
N LEU A 71 12.52 23.54 -15.83
CA LEU A 71 12.68 22.41 -14.90
C LEU A 71 11.36 21.71 -14.54
N ALA A 72 10.29 21.93 -15.30
CA ALA A 72 8.97 21.39 -14.99
C ALA A 72 8.98 19.85 -14.87
N GLU A 73 9.69 19.17 -15.77
CA GLU A 73 9.79 17.71 -15.71
C GLU A 73 10.57 17.24 -14.47
N LEU A 74 11.64 17.94 -14.07
CA LEU A 74 12.36 17.66 -12.83
C LEU A 74 11.46 17.84 -11.60
N VAL A 75 10.62 18.88 -11.61
CA VAL A 75 9.63 19.10 -10.54
C VAL A 75 8.60 17.96 -10.51
N CYS A 76 8.06 17.53 -11.66
CA CYS A 76 7.17 16.36 -11.74
C CYS A 76 7.82 15.12 -11.13
N PHE A 77 9.10 14.87 -11.46
CA PHE A 77 9.84 13.74 -10.91
C PHE A 77 9.98 13.81 -9.39
N VAL A 78 10.36 14.98 -8.85
CA VAL A 78 10.47 15.19 -7.40
C VAL A 78 9.11 15.03 -6.73
N GLN A 79 8.05 15.64 -7.27
CA GLN A 79 6.68 15.50 -6.77
C GLN A 79 6.26 14.02 -6.74
N GLY A 80 6.52 13.27 -7.81
CA GLY A 80 6.21 11.84 -7.89
C GLY A 80 6.98 11.01 -6.85
N CYS A 81 8.29 11.22 -6.72
CA CYS A 81 9.11 10.57 -5.69
C CYS A 81 8.57 10.84 -4.27
N ILE A 82 8.27 12.09 -3.94
CA ILE A 82 7.75 12.47 -2.63
C ILE A 82 6.39 11.80 -2.37
N LEU A 83 5.46 11.83 -3.32
CA LEU A 83 4.14 11.24 -3.15
C LEU A 83 4.22 9.73 -2.89
N ILE A 84 5.03 9.01 -3.67
CA ILE A 84 5.23 7.58 -3.45
C ILE A 84 5.89 7.34 -2.09
N SER A 85 6.98 8.03 -1.75
CA SER A 85 7.65 7.82 -0.46
C SER A 85 6.76 8.15 0.74
N LEU A 86 5.98 9.23 0.68
CA LEU A 86 5.00 9.55 1.72
C LEU A 86 3.90 8.49 1.81
N SER A 87 3.44 7.93 0.69
CA SER A 87 2.47 6.83 0.69
C SER A 87 2.98 5.58 1.42
N LEU A 88 4.31 5.41 1.48
CA LEU A 88 4.96 4.27 2.10
C LEU A 88 5.23 4.45 3.60
N VAL A 89 5.07 5.65 4.20
CA VAL A 89 5.44 5.95 5.61
C VAL A 89 4.76 5.03 6.64
N ASN A 90 3.58 4.50 6.35
CA ASN A 90 2.88 3.54 7.22
C ASN A 90 2.80 2.14 6.59
N GLY A 91 3.60 1.85 5.58
CA GLY A 91 3.56 0.58 4.86
C GLY A 91 2.47 0.49 3.80
N ILE A 92 2.30 -0.70 3.24
CA ILE A 92 1.35 -1.00 2.16
C ILE A 92 -0.01 -1.28 2.81
N GLY A 93 -0.92 -0.30 2.85
CA GLY A 93 -2.28 -0.54 3.30
C GLY A 93 -3.06 0.69 3.78
N ARG A 94 -2.38 1.75 4.23
CA ARG A 94 -3.05 3.05 4.39
C ARG A 94 -2.07 4.17 4.15
N SER A 95 -2.06 4.65 2.92
CA SER A 95 -1.40 5.88 2.55
C SER A 95 -1.85 6.98 3.51
N PRO A 96 -0.93 7.72 4.16
CA PRO A 96 -1.29 8.93 4.88
C PRO A 96 -1.87 9.98 3.95
N LEU A 97 -1.81 9.77 2.63
CA LEU A 97 -2.33 10.64 1.60
C LEU A 97 -3.61 10.09 0.98
N ALA A 98 -4.60 10.96 0.80
CA ALA A 98 -5.65 10.77 -0.21
C ALA A 98 -5.38 11.73 -1.36
N ILE A 99 -5.59 11.29 -2.61
CA ILE A 99 -5.38 12.13 -3.79
C ILE A 99 -6.62 12.17 -4.67
N GLN A 100 -6.96 13.36 -5.15
CA GLN A 100 -8.07 13.60 -6.06
C GLN A 100 -7.58 14.41 -7.26
N LYS A 101 -7.89 13.95 -8.48
CA LYS A 101 -7.62 14.71 -9.69
C LYS A 101 -8.56 15.93 -9.77
N THR A 102 -8.03 17.08 -10.14
CA THR A 102 -8.77 18.33 -10.36
C THR A 102 -8.56 18.82 -11.79
N ALA A 103 -9.26 19.89 -12.20
CA ALA A 103 -9.10 20.49 -13.53
C ALA A 103 -7.68 21.05 -13.77
N ALA A 104 -7.00 21.51 -12.70
CA ALA A 104 -5.70 22.16 -12.78
C ALA A 104 -4.53 21.27 -12.30
N GLY A 105 -4.80 20.07 -11.79
CA GLY A 105 -3.77 19.20 -11.21
C GLY A 105 -4.33 18.17 -10.24
N TYR A 106 -3.82 18.17 -9.01
CA TYR A 106 -4.19 17.22 -7.98
C TYR A 106 -4.42 17.89 -6.63
N LYS A 107 -5.43 17.45 -5.90
CA LYS A 107 -5.62 17.79 -4.49
C LYS A 107 -5.15 16.61 -3.64
N VAL A 108 -4.10 16.84 -2.85
CA VAL A 108 -3.49 15.84 -1.97
C VAL A 108 -3.87 16.19 -0.53
N LYS A 109 -4.61 15.31 0.15
CA LYS A 109 -5.00 15.47 1.55
C LYS A 109 -4.14 14.59 2.43
N ILE A 110 -3.43 15.19 3.38
CA ILE A 110 -2.64 14.48 4.39
C ILE A 110 -3.56 14.19 5.58
N THR A 111 -3.87 12.91 5.77
CA THR A 111 -4.90 12.44 6.69
C THR A 111 -4.56 12.72 8.16
N SER A 112 -3.27 12.72 8.51
CA SER A 112 -2.78 12.93 9.87
C SER A 112 -2.80 14.38 10.36
N LYS A 113 -2.88 15.37 9.46
CA LYS A 113 -2.69 16.79 9.79
C LYS A 113 -3.84 17.72 9.39
N LEU A 114 -4.95 17.18 8.90
CA LEU A 114 -6.07 17.96 8.31
C LEU A 114 -5.62 18.95 7.22
N GLN A 115 -4.40 18.79 6.67
CA GLN A 115 -3.85 19.68 5.66
C GLN A 115 -4.15 19.13 4.28
N SER A 116 -4.50 20.02 3.36
CA SER A 116 -4.59 19.72 1.92
C SER A 116 -3.57 20.56 1.17
N VAL A 117 -2.93 19.95 0.19
CA VAL A 117 -1.98 20.57 -0.73
C VAL A 117 -2.55 20.47 -2.13
N ASN A 118 -2.62 21.59 -2.86
CA ASN A 118 -3.04 21.61 -4.26
C ASN A 118 -1.82 21.56 -5.15
N LEU A 119 -1.52 20.37 -5.67
CA LEU A 119 -0.32 20.09 -6.41
C LEU A 119 -0.57 20.28 -7.90
N THR A 120 0.14 21.24 -8.49
CA THR A 120 0.16 21.47 -9.93
C THR A 120 1.40 20.79 -10.52
N PRO A 121 1.25 19.86 -11.47
CA PRO A 121 2.39 19.15 -12.04
C PRO A 121 3.42 20.09 -12.67
N GLY A 122 4.67 19.90 -12.28
CA GLY A 122 5.80 20.62 -12.86
C GLY A 122 5.99 22.05 -12.36
N LEU A 123 5.15 22.50 -11.43
CA LEU A 123 5.22 23.83 -10.82
C LEU A 123 5.79 23.73 -9.41
N PHE A 124 6.93 24.39 -9.15
CA PHE A 124 7.52 24.48 -7.81
C PHE A 124 7.05 25.75 -7.11
N ASP A 125 5.79 25.76 -6.68
CA ASP A 125 5.12 26.86 -5.98
C ASP A 125 5.06 26.64 -4.46
N ALA A 126 4.23 27.43 -3.77
CA ALA A 126 4.01 27.33 -2.32
C ALA A 126 3.39 26.00 -1.90
N GLU A 127 2.62 25.38 -2.79
CA GLU A 127 2.01 24.09 -2.51
C GLU A 127 3.06 22.98 -2.61
N THR A 128 3.95 23.02 -3.60
CA THR A 128 5.08 22.08 -3.67
C THR A 128 6.04 22.23 -2.50
N GLU A 129 6.34 23.46 -2.06
CA GLU A 129 7.14 23.69 -0.84
C GLU A 129 6.49 23.11 0.42
N LYS A 130 5.17 23.26 0.57
CA LYS A 130 4.41 22.62 1.66
C LYS A 130 4.55 21.11 1.61
N LEU A 131 4.47 20.50 0.41
CA LEU A 131 4.67 19.07 0.25
C LEU A 131 6.09 18.63 0.65
N VAL A 132 7.13 19.35 0.20
CA VAL A 132 8.53 19.07 0.57
C VAL A 132 8.72 19.16 2.08
N LYS A 133 8.15 20.20 2.71
CA LYS A 133 8.21 20.37 4.17
C LYS A 133 7.51 19.24 4.90
N GLU A 134 6.38 18.76 4.37
CA GLU A 134 5.69 17.61 4.95
C GLU A 134 6.53 16.35 4.86
N PHE A 135 7.03 16.02 3.68
CA PHE A 135 7.97 14.91 3.47
C PHE A 135 9.11 14.96 4.48
N LYS A 136 9.77 16.11 4.58
CA LYS A 136 10.88 16.26 5.52
C LYS A 136 10.45 16.10 6.97
N SER A 137 9.27 16.60 7.33
CA SER A 137 8.72 16.44 8.68
C SER A 137 8.45 14.97 9.01
N SER A 138 7.95 14.18 8.05
CA SER A 138 7.69 12.75 8.22
C SER A 138 8.96 11.91 8.40
N PHE A 139 10.06 12.25 7.71
CA PHE A 139 11.27 11.44 7.71
C PHE A 139 12.43 12.00 8.56
N PHE A 140 12.42 13.29 8.89
CA PHE A 140 13.50 13.94 9.63
C PHE A 140 13.08 14.69 10.90
N GLY A 141 11.78 14.74 11.23
CA GLY A 141 11.27 15.49 12.37
C GLY A 141 11.09 17.00 12.11
N THR A 142 10.95 17.80 13.18
CA THR A 142 10.60 19.22 13.07
C THR A 142 11.72 20.09 12.51
N GLY A 143 11.39 20.87 11.48
CA GLY A 143 12.17 22.00 11.01
C GLY A 143 13.25 21.63 10.02
N LYS A 144 12.94 21.74 8.72
CA LYS A 144 13.94 21.80 7.64
C LYS A 144 13.43 22.70 6.52
N ASP A 145 14.38 23.33 5.86
CA ASP A 145 14.24 24.22 4.70
C ASP A 145 13.30 23.69 3.61
N MET A 146 12.73 24.60 2.82
CA MET A 146 11.78 24.30 1.74
C MET A 146 12.45 23.80 0.44
N THR A 147 13.76 23.61 0.47
CA THR A 147 14.53 23.09 -0.66
C THR A 147 14.37 21.57 -0.75
N PHE A 148 14.55 20.99 -1.93
CA PHE A 148 14.63 19.54 -2.10
C PHE A 148 16.00 19.21 -2.70
N GLY A 149 16.73 18.27 -2.10
CA GLY A 149 18.13 18.01 -2.45
C GLY A 149 18.56 16.56 -2.33
N LYS A 150 19.87 16.33 -2.42
CA LYS A 150 20.51 15.01 -2.35
C LYS A 150 20.09 14.17 -1.14
N ASN A 151 20.00 14.78 0.03
CA ASN A 151 19.64 14.06 1.26
C ASN A 151 18.20 13.53 1.22
N ASP A 152 17.29 14.27 0.59
CA ASP A 152 15.90 13.85 0.40
C ASP A 152 15.83 12.63 -0.54
N LEU A 153 16.57 12.67 -1.64
CA LEU A 153 16.70 11.55 -2.58
C LEU A 153 17.33 10.31 -1.93
N ALA A 154 18.31 10.49 -1.04
CA ALA A 154 18.92 9.38 -0.31
C ALA A 154 17.92 8.69 0.63
N VAL A 155 17.06 9.46 1.30
CA VAL A 155 15.97 8.89 2.13
C VAL A 155 14.93 8.20 1.29
N ILE A 156 14.51 8.79 0.17
CA ILE A 156 13.59 8.16 -0.79
C ILE A 156 14.14 6.81 -1.26
N LYS A 157 15.43 6.75 -1.61
CA LYS A 157 16.11 5.51 -2.00
C LYS A 157 16.07 4.46 -0.89
N ALA A 158 16.37 4.84 0.35
CA ALA A 158 16.31 3.92 1.48
C ALA A 158 14.89 3.37 1.72
N ALA A 159 13.87 4.23 1.64
CA ALA A 159 12.47 3.80 1.76
C ALA A 159 12.08 2.81 0.65
N PHE A 160 12.53 3.03 -0.59
CA PHE A 160 12.31 2.09 -1.68
C PHE A 160 13.04 0.77 -1.47
N GLN A 161 14.28 0.79 -0.98
CA GLN A 161 15.05 -0.43 -0.68
C GLN A 161 14.33 -1.31 0.34
N GLU A 162 13.85 -0.71 1.42
CA GLU A 162 13.11 -1.42 2.46
C GLU A 162 11.79 -1.98 1.92
N THR A 163 11.05 -1.17 1.15
CA THR A 163 9.81 -1.60 0.50
C THR A 163 10.04 -2.79 -0.43
N VAL A 164 11.14 -2.81 -1.20
CA VAL A 164 11.50 -3.95 -2.05
C VAL A 164 11.73 -5.22 -1.22
N VAL A 165 12.45 -5.13 -0.10
CA VAL A 165 12.67 -6.28 0.80
C VAL A 165 11.33 -6.81 1.31
N ARG A 166 10.45 -5.93 1.78
CA ARG A 166 9.12 -6.31 2.25
C ARG A 166 8.27 -6.97 1.15
N LEU A 167 8.20 -6.36 -0.03
CA LEU A 167 7.46 -6.91 -1.17
C LEU A 167 7.99 -8.29 -1.59
N LYS A 168 9.32 -8.51 -1.55
CA LYS A 168 9.92 -9.83 -1.82
C LYS A 168 9.53 -10.86 -0.77
N ASN A 169 9.50 -10.47 0.50
CA ASN A 169 9.06 -11.35 1.58
C ASN A 169 7.57 -11.70 1.44
N GLU A 170 6.72 -10.72 1.10
CA GLU A 170 5.29 -10.92 0.84
C GLU A 170 5.05 -11.81 -0.40
N GLN A 171 5.82 -11.60 -1.48
CA GLN A 171 5.78 -12.43 -2.67
C GLN A 171 6.16 -13.89 -2.35
N ALA A 172 7.32 -14.10 -1.71
CA ALA A 172 7.80 -15.43 -1.34
C ALA A 172 6.83 -16.13 -0.38
N PHE A 173 6.23 -15.37 0.53
CA PHE A 173 5.18 -15.89 1.41
C PHE A 173 3.98 -16.40 0.60
N LEU A 174 3.44 -15.62 -0.33
CA LEU A 174 2.31 -16.04 -1.17
C LEU A 174 2.66 -17.25 -2.05
N GLU A 175 3.87 -17.30 -2.61
CA GLU A 175 4.34 -18.44 -3.41
C GLU A 175 4.42 -19.73 -2.57
N ASN A 176 4.91 -19.64 -1.32
CA ASN A 176 4.95 -20.77 -0.40
C ASN A 176 3.54 -21.26 -0.02
N ILE A 177 2.62 -20.33 0.27
CA ILE A 177 1.23 -20.66 0.58
C ILE A 177 0.48 -21.21 -0.63
N ALA A 178 0.81 -20.77 -1.85
CA ALA A 178 0.26 -21.33 -3.08
C ALA A 178 0.69 -22.78 -3.31
N ALA A 179 1.88 -23.18 -2.81
CA ALA A 179 2.34 -24.56 -2.86
C ALA A 179 1.59 -25.45 -1.86
N ASP A 180 1.38 -24.96 -0.64
CA ASP A 180 0.60 -25.65 0.40
C ASP A 180 -0.19 -24.65 1.27
N PRO A 181 -1.50 -24.45 0.96
CA PRO A 181 -2.31 -23.49 1.69
C PRO A 181 -2.53 -23.84 3.17
N LEU A 182 -2.29 -25.09 3.59
CA LEU A 182 -2.42 -25.48 5.00
C LEU A 182 -1.26 -24.96 5.87
N GLN A 183 -0.16 -24.53 5.25
CA GLN A 183 0.98 -23.97 5.99
C GLN A 183 0.63 -22.72 6.78
N ILE A 184 -0.39 -21.94 6.37
CA ILE A 184 -0.85 -20.78 7.14
C ILE A 184 -1.16 -21.14 8.60
N PHE A 185 -1.69 -22.35 8.86
CA PHE A 185 -2.08 -22.79 10.20
C PHE A 185 -0.90 -23.25 11.07
N THR A 186 0.26 -23.49 10.46
CA THR A 186 1.52 -23.88 11.13
C THR A 186 2.37 -22.68 11.54
N ALA A 187 2.10 -21.49 11.01
CA ALA A 187 2.80 -20.27 11.35
C ALA A 187 2.55 -19.80 12.80
N LYS A 188 3.51 -19.08 13.38
CA LYS A 188 3.33 -18.37 14.67
C LYS A 188 2.11 -17.44 14.58
N ALA A 189 1.35 -17.33 15.67
CA ALA A 189 0.05 -16.65 15.73
C ALA A 189 0.06 -15.19 15.22
N SER A 190 1.19 -14.48 15.30
CA SER A 190 1.33 -13.10 14.82
C SER A 190 1.22 -12.94 13.30
N ASN A 191 1.56 -13.98 12.51
CA ASN A 191 1.50 -13.94 11.05
C ASN A 191 0.26 -14.66 10.48
N PHE A 192 -0.58 -15.25 11.33
CA PHE A 192 -1.72 -16.05 10.89
C PHE A 192 -2.75 -15.23 10.12
N ALA A 193 -3.13 -14.06 10.63
CA ALA A 193 -4.11 -13.19 9.95
C ALA A 193 -3.55 -12.62 8.64
N ASN A 194 -2.29 -12.22 8.64
CA ASN A 194 -1.61 -11.69 7.45
C ASN A 194 -1.51 -12.76 6.35
N GLY A 195 -1.46 -14.04 6.72
CA GLY A 195 -1.52 -15.16 5.78
C GLY A 195 -2.92 -15.59 5.39
N LEU A 196 -3.85 -15.62 6.34
CA LEU A 196 -5.18 -16.19 6.18
C LEU A 196 -6.03 -15.39 5.18
N PHE A 197 -6.07 -14.07 5.31
CA PHE A 197 -7.01 -13.26 4.53
C PHE A 197 -6.65 -13.15 3.04
N PRO A 198 -5.36 -13.10 2.64
CA PRO A 198 -4.99 -13.28 1.23
C PRO A 198 -5.47 -14.61 0.66
N VAL A 199 -5.40 -15.70 1.44
CA VAL A 199 -5.87 -17.01 1.01
C VAL A 199 -7.38 -17.04 0.88
N ILE A 200 -8.12 -16.46 1.84
CA ILE A 200 -9.59 -16.31 1.74
C ILE A 200 -9.97 -15.51 0.49
N ALA A 201 -9.26 -14.40 0.22
CA ALA A 201 -9.52 -13.55 -0.93
C ALA A 201 -9.16 -14.21 -2.27
N ALA A 202 -8.29 -15.22 -2.27
CA ALA A 202 -7.92 -15.99 -3.45
C ALA A 202 -8.86 -17.19 -3.72
N LEU A 203 -9.83 -17.46 -2.84
CA LEU A 203 -10.83 -18.52 -3.07
C LEU A 203 -11.80 -18.15 -4.20
N PRO A 204 -12.32 -19.13 -4.94
CA PRO A 204 -13.47 -18.92 -5.82
C PRO A 204 -14.66 -18.37 -5.04
N ALA A 205 -15.49 -17.53 -5.68
CA ALA A 205 -16.60 -16.83 -5.02
C ALA A 205 -17.52 -17.76 -4.22
N GLU A 206 -17.89 -18.91 -4.79
CA GLU A 206 -18.74 -19.90 -4.13
C GLU A 206 -18.08 -20.51 -2.89
N THR A 207 -16.79 -20.83 -2.99
CA THR A 207 -16.01 -21.40 -1.87
C THR A 207 -15.79 -20.36 -0.78
N MET A 208 -15.52 -19.11 -1.15
CA MET A 208 -15.41 -17.97 -0.24
C MET A 208 -16.71 -17.72 0.51
N ASN A 209 -17.86 -17.69 -0.19
CA ASN A 209 -19.18 -17.56 0.41
C ASN A 209 -19.45 -18.69 1.41
N THR A 210 -19.17 -19.93 1.02
CA THR A 210 -19.37 -21.11 1.88
C THR A 210 -18.51 -21.03 3.15
N LEU A 211 -17.24 -20.61 3.03
CA LEU A 211 -16.37 -20.40 4.18
C LEU A 211 -16.90 -19.31 5.12
N LEU A 212 -17.30 -18.16 4.57
CA LEU A 212 -17.82 -17.04 5.34
C LEU A 212 -19.11 -17.41 6.08
N MET A 213 -20.02 -18.14 5.42
CA MET A 213 -21.22 -18.68 6.06
C MET A 213 -20.87 -19.68 7.16
N HIS A 214 -19.91 -20.58 6.89
CA HIS A 214 -19.46 -21.57 7.86
C HIS A 214 -18.91 -20.90 9.12
N ILE A 215 -17.98 -19.95 8.99
CA ILE A 215 -17.45 -19.17 10.11
C ILE A 215 -18.56 -18.38 10.81
N GLY A 216 -19.40 -17.67 10.04
CA GLY A 216 -20.48 -16.83 10.56
C GLY A 216 -21.45 -17.61 11.44
N SER A 217 -21.72 -18.87 11.12
CA SER A 217 -22.65 -19.73 11.88
C SER A 217 -22.22 -19.99 13.33
N TYR A 218 -20.93 -19.83 13.65
CA TYR A 218 -20.35 -20.00 14.98
C TYR A 218 -20.10 -18.68 15.73
N LEU A 219 -20.32 -17.52 15.10
CA LEU A 219 -20.15 -16.25 15.78
C LEU A 219 -21.25 -16.01 16.82
N PRO A 220 -20.96 -15.23 17.90
CA PRO A 220 -21.96 -14.87 18.89
C PRO A 220 -23.19 -14.19 18.25
N ALA A 221 -24.39 -14.57 18.68
CA ALA A 221 -25.65 -14.08 18.11
C ALA A 221 -25.86 -12.57 18.34
N GLU A 222 -25.34 -12.03 19.43
CA GLU A 222 -25.46 -10.62 19.84
C GLU A 222 -24.36 -9.72 19.23
N LEU A 223 -23.49 -10.26 18.36
CA LEU A 223 -22.32 -9.54 17.86
C LEU A 223 -22.74 -8.49 16.82
N GLU A 224 -22.87 -7.24 17.24
CA GLU A 224 -23.06 -6.09 16.36
C GLU A 224 -21.74 -5.43 15.99
N GLU A 225 -21.62 -5.06 14.71
CA GLU A 225 -20.49 -4.29 14.23
C GLU A 225 -20.91 -3.33 13.13
N GLN A 226 -20.12 -2.27 12.94
CA GLN A 226 -20.28 -1.38 11.80
C GLN A 226 -19.57 -1.94 10.56
N THR A 227 -20.29 -2.00 9.44
CA THR A 227 -19.72 -2.20 8.11
C THR A 227 -18.84 -1.00 7.71
N GLU A 228 -18.14 -1.12 6.59
CA GLU A 228 -17.34 -0.02 6.03
C GLU A 228 -18.21 1.21 5.67
N GLU A 229 -19.49 0.98 5.37
CA GLU A 229 -20.50 2.01 5.07
C GLU A 229 -21.12 2.60 6.35
N ARG A 230 -20.60 2.22 7.54
CA ARG A 230 -21.08 2.64 8.87
C ARG A 230 -22.51 2.17 9.19
N LEU A 231 -22.99 1.16 8.49
CA LEU A 231 -24.24 0.49 8.81
C LEU A 231 -23.99 -0.48 9.97
N SER A 232 -24.80 -0.39 11.04
CA SER A 232 -24.76 -1.40 12.10
C SER A 232 -25.37 -2.69 11.56
N VAL A 233 -24.63 -3.79 11.65
CA VAL A 233 -25.09 -5.11 11.23
C VAL A 233 -24.83 -6.13 12.32
N ASN A 234 -25.73 -7.10 12.40
CA ASN A 234 -25.45 -8.34 13.12
C ASN A 234 -24.42 -9.16 12.33
N ALA A 235 -23.22 -9.33 12.89
CA ALA A 235 -22.08 -9.95 12.20
C ALA A 235 -22.38 -11.39 11.76
N ARG A 236 -23.07 -12.17 12.62
CA ARG A 236 -23.49 -13.54 12.29
C ARG A 236 -24.40 -13.53 11.07
N THR A 237 -25.52 -12.82 11.14
CA THR A 237 -26.52 -12.75 10.05
C THR A 237 -25.91 -12.24 8.75
N TYR A 238 -25.05 -11.22 8.84
CA TYR A 238 -24.40 -10.63 7.67
C TYR A 238 -23.45 -11.62 6.99
N LEU A 239 -22.62 -12.36 7.74
CA LEU A 239 -21.73 -13.38 7.18
C LEU A 239 -22.47 -14.62 6.68
N THR A 240 -23.61 -14.98 7.26
CA THR A 240 -24.40 -16.16 6.85
C THR A 240 -25.34 -15.89 5.68
N THR A 241 -25.60 -14.64 5.33
CA THR A 241 -26.39 -14.31 4.12
C THR A 241 -25.61 -14.73 2.87
N SER A 242 -26.16 -15.59 2.03
CA SER A 242 -25.47 -16.06 0.82
C SER A 242 -25.32 -14.96 -0.24
N THR A 243 -24.17 -14.90 -0.91
CA THR A 243 -23.94 -14.06 -2.10
C THR A 243 -22.84 -14.67 -2.98
N GLN A 244 -22.89 -14.40 -4.28
CA GLN A 244 -21.79 -14.68 -5.22
C GLN A 244 -21.14 -13.39 -5.74
N ASP A 245 -21.63 -12.22 -5.32
CA ASP A 245 -21.06 -10.93 -5.69
C ASP A 245 -19.70 -10.73 -5.00
N LEU A 246 -18.62 -10.72 -5.79
CA LEU A 246 -17.25 -10.61 -5.28
C LEU A 246 -17.00 -9.33 -4.45
N PRO A 247 -17.44 -8.12 -4.89
CA PRO A 247 -17.40 -6.92 -4.06
C PRO A 247 -18.01 -7.12 -2.67
N GLU A 248 -19.21 -7.69 -2.59
CA GLU A 248 -19.88 -7.98 -1.31
C GLU A 248 -19.12 -9.03 -0.49
N LEU A 249 -18.60 -10.09 -1.12
CA LEU A 249 -17.76 -11.09 -0.43
C LEU A 249 -16.50 -10.45 0.16
N PHE A 250 -15.85 -9.52 -0.55
CA PHE A 250 -14.72 -8.77 -0.02
C PHE A 250 -15.10 -7.86 1.15
N LYS A 251 -16.30 -7.25 1.16
CA LYS A 251 -16.80 -6.50 2.33
C LYS A 251 -16.97 -7.42 3.54
N LYS A 252 -17.53 -8.62 3.34
CA LYS A 252 -17.68 -9.64 4.38
C LYS A 252 -16.34 -10.12 4.94
N SER A 253 -15.36 -10.42 4.09
CA SER A 253 -14.01 -10.78 4.55
C SER A 253 -13.32 -9.64 5.30
N ARG A 254 -13.53 -8.38 4.91
CA ARG A 254 -13.00 -7.22 5.64
C ARG A 254 -13.67 -7.03 6.99
N LEU A 255 -14.98 -7.25 7.11
CA LEU A 255 -15.66 -7.32 8.40
C LEU A 255 -15.07 -8.43 9.28
N LEU A 256 -14.85 -9.62 8.72
CA LEU A 256 -14.26 -10.74 9.45
C LEU A 256 -12.84 -10.42 9.94
N LEU A 257 -12.03 -9.74 9.12
CA LEU A 257 -10.71 -9.22 9.52
C LEU A 257 -10.81 -8.23 10.67
N LYS A 258 -11.77 -7.29 10.60
CA LYS A 258 -12.03 -6.30 11.65
C LYS A 258 -12.39 -6.99 12.96
N LEU A 259 -13.27 -7.98 12.91
CA LEU A 259 -13.70 -8.80 14.05
C LEU A 259 -12.53 -9.60 14.65
N TYR A 260 -11.71 -10.21 13.80
CA TYR A 260 -10.54 -10.99 14.21
C TYR A 260 -9.55 -10.17 15.05
N PHE A 261 -9.42 -8.87 14.75
CA PHE A 261 -8.57 -7.94 15.53
C PHE A 261 -9.38 -6.97 16.41
N GLY A 262 -10.63 -7.29 16.71
CA GLY A 262 -11.55 -6.45 17.47
C GLY A 262 -11.46 -6.65 18.98
N LYS A 263 -12.44 -6.08 19.70
CA LYS A 263 -12.50 -6.17 21.17
C LYS A 263 -12.69 -7.60 21.68
N GLN A 264 -13.38 -8.44 20.91
CA GLN A 264 -13.62 -9.86 21.23
C GLN A 264 -12.60 -10.79 20.53
N LYS A 265 -11.37 -10.30 20.28
CA LYS A 265 -10.33 -11.00 19.53
C LYS A 265 -10.10 -12.43 19.99
N GLU A 266 -10.08 -12.72 21.29
CA GLU A 266 -9.77 -14.07 21.79
C GLU A 266 -10.74 -15.12 21.25
N ILE A 267 -12.03 -14.97 21.52
CA ILE A 267 -13.07 -15.91 21.10
C ILE A 267 -13.17 -15.96 19.57
N ILE A 268 -13.18 -14.80 18.92
CA ILE A 268 -13.33 -14.72 17.45
C ILE A 268 -12.11 -15.34 16.75
N SER A 269 -10.89 -15.10 17.25
CA SER A 269 -9.68 -15.66 16.64
C SER A 269 -9.64 -17.18 16.71
N ILE A 270 -10.12 -17.77 17.82
CA ILE A 270 -10.25 -19.22 17.98
C ILE A 270 -11.24 -19.76 16.96
N ILE A 271 -12.45 -19.20 16.90
CA ILE A 271 -13.50 -19.62 15.96
C ILE A 271 -12.98 -19.54 14.52
N VAL A 272 -12.42 -18.39 14.13
CA VAL A 272 -11.91 -18.19 12.77
C VAL A 272 -10.80 -19.18 12.45
N ARG A 273 -9.84 -19.38 13.35
CA ARG A 273 -8.71 -20.29 13.11
C ARG A 273 -9.19 -21.74 12.97
N GLU A 274 -9.95 -22.24 13.93
CA GLU A 274 -10.40 -23.64 13.95
C GLU A 274 -11.32 -23.95 12.78
N LYS A 275 -12.31 -23.08 12.51
CA LYS A 275 -13.30 -23.31 11.46
C LYS A 275 -12.73 -23.13 10.06
N THR A 276 -11.79 -22.19 9.90
CA THR A 276 -11.06 -22.10 8.63
C THR A 276 -10.19 -23.34 8.43
N GLN A 277 -9.49 -23.83 9.47
CA GLN A 277 -8.65 -25.02 9.34
C GLN A 277 -9.46 -26.27 8.98
N GLU A 278 -10.59 -26.48 9.67
CA GLU A 278 -11.53 -27.57 9.39
C GLU A 278 -12.03 -27.51 7.95
N PHE A 279 -12.46 -26.32 7.52
CA PHE A 279 -12.96 -26.10 6.16
C PHE A 279 -11.88 -26.37 5.10
N PHE A 280 -10.68 -25.82 5.28
CA PHE A 280 -9.57 -25.96 4.33
C PHE A 280 -9.13 -27.41 4.16
N ARG A 281 -9.11 -28.21 5.23
CA ARG A 281 -8.81 -29.64 5.12
C ARG A 281 -9.78 -30.36 4.18
N ARG A 282 -11.06 -30.00 4.18
CA ARG A 282 -12.07 -30.59 3.31
C ARG A 282 -12.02 -30.04 1.87
N ILE A 283 -11.95 -28.72 1.71
CA ILE A 283 -12.04 -28.12 0.36
C ILE A 283 -10.78 -28.33 -0.50
N LEU A 284 -9.61 -28.51 0.13
CA LEU A 284 -8.37 -28.77 -0.60
C LEU A 284 -8.26 -30.21 -1.12
N GLU A 285 -9.17 -31.11 -0.74
CA GLU A 285 -9.35 -32.41 -1.39
C GLU A 285 -9.91 -32.25 -2.81
N ASN A 286 -10.63 -31.16 -3.08
CA ASN A 286 -11.10 -30.82 -4.41
C ASN A 286 -9.95 -30.22 -5.25
N THR A 287 -9.49 -30.97 -6.24
CA THR A 287 -8.37 -30.59 -7.11
C THR A 287 -8.64 -29.32 -7.93
N ALA A 288 -9.89 -29.06 -8.32
CA ALA A 288 -10.26 -27.86 -9.08
C ALA A 288 -10.16 -26.61 -8.20
N VAL A 289 -10.70 -26.65 -6.98
CA VAL A 289 -10.60 -25.56 -6.00
C VAL A 289 -9.15 -25.30 -5.63
N LYS A 290 -8.37 -26.36 -5.36
CA LYS A 290 -6.95 -26.26 -5.06
C LYS A 290 -6.17 -25.59 -6.20
N LYS A 291 -6.44 -25.96 -7.45
CA LYS A 291 -5.80 -25.36 -8.62
C LYS A 291 -6.16 -23.88 -8.77
N GLN A 292 -7.44 -23.52 -8.69
CA GLN A 292 -7.87 -22.12 -8.79
C GLN A 292 -7.28 -21.24 -7.67
N LEU A 293 -7.27 -21.74 -6.44
CA LEU A 293 -6.65 -21.03 -5.32
C LEU A 293 -5.16 -20.78 -5.58
N LYS A 294 -4.43 -21.81 -6.05
CA LYS A 294 -3.01 -21.67 -6.41
C LYS A 294 -2.81 -20.64 -7.53
N ASP A 295 -3.59 -20.73 -8.59
CA ASP A 295 -3.48 -19.84 -9.75
C ASP A 295 -3.76 -18.37 -9.33
N ASN A 296 -4.77 -18.13 -8.49
CA ASN A 296 -5.11 -16.80 -7.96
C ASN A 296 -4.02 -16.23 -7.03
N LEU A 297 -3.44 -17.06 -6.16
CA LEU A 297 -2.34 -16.65 -5.29
C LEU A 297 -1.09 -16.30 -6.09
N LEU A 298 -0.74 -17.12 -7.09
CA LEU A 298 0.40 -16.86 -7.97
C LEU A 298 0.18 -15.64 -8.87
N ALA A 299 -1.03 -15.44 -9.40
CA ALA A 299 -1.38 -14.23 -10.13
C ALA A 299 -1.20 -13.00 -9.23
N THR A 300 -1.67 -13.05 -7.99
CA THR A 300 -1.47 -11.96 -7.03
C THR A 300 0.02 -11.72 -6.73
N ALA A 301 0.79 -12.79 -6.47
CA ALA A 301 2.24 -12.72 -6.25
C ALA A 301 2.97 -12.03 -7.42
N ASN A 302 2.67 -12.44 -8.65
CA ASN A 302 3.31 -11.93 -9.85
C ASN A 302 2.84 -10.52 -10.23
N ASP A 303 1.53 -10.31 -10.31
CA ASP A 303 0.97 -9.08 -10.88
C ASP A 303 1.02 -7.91 -9.91
N GLN A 304 0.86 -8.16 -8.61
CA GLN A 304 0.87 -7.09 -7.60
C GLN A 304 2.26 -6.82 -7.03
N PHE A 305 3.08 -7.84 -6.78
CA PHE A 305 4.38 -7.65 -6.12
C PHE A 305 5.54 -7.55 -7.11
N SER A 306 5.65 -8.48 -8.08
CA SER A 306 6.80 -8.50 -9.00
C SER A 306 6.96 -7.20 -9.80
N LEU A 307 5.85 -6.64 -10.30
CA LEU A 307 5.88 -5.37 -11.04
C LEU A 307 6.37 -4.21 -10.16
N ARG A 308 5.83 -4.09 -8.93
CA ARG A 308 6.22 -3.03 -7.99
C ARG A 308 7.67 -3.16 -7.58
N ILE A 309 8.15 -4.39 -7.34
CA ILE A 309 9.56 -4.69 -7.07
C ILE A 309 10.43 -4.17 -8.22
N LYS A 310 10.12 -4.54 -9.47
CA LYS A 310 10.90 -4.10 -10.64
C LYS A 310 10.94 -2.58 -10.80
N ILE A 311 9.81 -1.91 -10.58
CA ILE A 311 9.72 -0.44 -10.64
C ILE A 311 10.62 0.18 -9.57
N PHE A 312 10.50 -0.24 -8.31
CA PHE A 312 11.31 0.31 -7.23
C PHE A 312 12.79 -0.02 -7.37
N GLU A 313 13.16 -1.24 -7.79
CA GLU A 313 14.55 -1.58 -8.10
C GLU A 313 15.14 -0.71 -9.23
N GLY A 314 14.33 -0.39 -10.25
CA GLY A 314 14.71 0.55 -11.30
C GLY A 314 14.99 1.95 -10.76
N LEU A 315 14.10 2.47 -9.90
CA LEU A 315 14.27 3.77 -9.25
C LEU A 315 15.48 3.79 -8.29
N ILE A 316 15.71 2.71 -7.54
CA ILE A 316 16.88 2.59 -6.63
C ILE A 316 18.21 2.61 -7.39
N LYS A 317 18.27 2.05 -8.60
CA LYS A 317 19.48 2.09 -9.43
C LYS A 317 19.78 3.50 -9.98
N LEU A 318 18.75 4.32 -10.13
CA LEU A 318 18.87 5.70 -10.59
C LEU A 318 19.32 6.63 -9.46
N LEU A 319 18.68 6.51 -8.29
CA LEU A 319 18.98 7.28 -7.08
C LEU A 319 20.30 6.84 -6.44
#